data_AF-A0A0V0ISS7-F1
#
_entry.id   AF-A0A0V0ISS7-F1
#
_cell.length_a   1.000
_cell.length_b   1.000
_cell.length_c   1.000
_cell.angle_alpha   90.00
_cell.angle_beta   90.00
_cell.angle_gamma   90.00
#
_symmetry.space_group_name_H-M   'P 1'
#
loop_
_entity.id
_entity.type
_entity.pdbx_description
1 polymer ?
#
loop_
_entity_poly.entity_id
_entity_poly.type
_entity_poly.pdbx_seq_one_letter_code
_entity_poly.pdbx_strand_id
1 'polypeptide(L)'
;MCKKEAETPRHLLLHCEVASELWSMFFCLSGINWTTPLTVKDAYESWSLWKVDKAIKKIWIMIPACIFWCIWLERNKRCFDGESTALGILKTRCTENLFSWTNLYPAVNAEQLQDFTNSLALA
;
A
#
# COMPACT_ATOMS: atom_id res chain seq x y z
N MET A 1 -15.40 4.00 -4.43
CA MET A 1 -14.62 2.75 -4.58
C MET A 1 -15.17 1.74 -3.58
N CYS A 2 -15.27 0.45 -3.92
CA CYS A 2 -16.13 -0.61 -3.31
C CYS A 2 -17.65 -0.51 -3.54
N LYS A 3 -18.21 0.69 -3.76
CA LYS A 3 -19.65 0.92 -4.01
C LYS A 3 -20.58 0.57 -2.82
N LYS A 4 -20.03 0.36 -1.61
CA LYS A 4 -20.79 0.03 -0.40
C LYS A 4 -21.07 1.25 0.48
N GLU A 5 -20.21 2.27 0.43
CA GLU A 5 -20.35 3.50 1.21
C GLU A 5 -19.92 4.73 0.39
N ALA A 6 -20.24 5.92 0.91
CA ALA A 6 -19.81 7.19 0.33
C ALA A 6 -18.28 7.34 0.33
N GLU A 7 -17.74 7.96 -0.73
CA GLU A 7 -16.31 8.26 -0.83
C GLU A 7 -15.94 9.42 0.10
N THR A 8 -15.54 9.09 1.33
CA THR A 8 -14.83 10.00 2.24
C THR A 8 -13.34 9.65 2.26
N PRO A 9 -12.41 10.55 2.62
CA PRO A 9 -11.00 10.19 2.75
C PRO A 9 -10.77 9.01 3.69
N ARG A 10 -11.53 8.95 4.81
CA ARG A 10 -11.54 7.83 5.74
C ARG A 10 -11.94 6.53 5.03
N HIS A 11 -13.11 6.48 4.40
CA HIS A 11 -13.55 5.26 3.74
C HIS A 11 -12.60 4.91 2.58
N LEU A 12 -12.38 5.82 1.65
CA LEU A 12 -11.60 5.57 0.43
C LEU A 12 -10.16 5.10 0.70
N LEU A 13 -9.47 5.68 1.68
CA LEU A 13 -8.04 5.41 1.91
C LEU A 13 -7.77 4.34 2.97
N LEU A 14 -8.76 3.96 3.77
CA LEU A 14 -8.57 3.02 4.89
C LEU A 14 -9.60 1.89 4.94
N HIS A 15 -10.89 2.21 4.91
CA HIS A 15 -11.97 1.24 5.24
C HIS A 15 -12.61 0.61 4.00
N CYS A 16 -12.37 1.17 2.82
CA CYS A 16 -12.76 0.61 1.54
C CYS A 16 -12.08 -0.75 1.38
N GLU A 17 -12.83 -1.77 0.96
CA GLU A 17 -12.30 -3.13 0.80
C GLU A 17 -11.00 -3.20 -0.02
N VAL A 18 -10.89 -2.40 -1.09
CA VAL A 18 -9.66 -2.32 -1.90
C VAL A 18 -8.51 -1.71 -1.10
N ALA A 19 -8.76 -0.65 -0.33
CA ALA A 19 -7.75 0.00 0.49
C ALA A 19 -7.31 -0.92 1.64
N SER A 20 -8.26 -1.52 2.35
CA SER A 20 -8.02 -2.49 3.42
C SER A 20 -7.11 -3.63 2.93
N GLU A 21 -7.35 -4.16 1.74
CA GLU A 21 -6.54 -5.24 1.17
C GLU A 21 -5.11 -4.82 0.79
N LEU A 22 -4.91 -3.58 0.32
CA LEU A 22 -3.58 -3.04 0.04
C LEU A 22 -2.79 -2.81 1.33
N TRP A 23 -3.44 -2.27 2.36
CA TRP A 23 -2.88 -2.14 3.70
C TRP A 23 -2.51 -3.50 4.29
N SER A 24 -3.46 -4.45 4.31
CA SER A 24 -3.25 -5.81 4.80
C SER A 24 -2.10 -6.53 4.13
N MET A 25 -1.88 -6.31 2.81
CA MET A 25 -0.73 -6.88 2.12
C MET A 25 0.60 -6.47 2.78
N PHE A 26 0.82 -5.18 3.03
CA PHE A 26 2.06 -4.72 3.65
C PHE A 26 2.18 -5.15 5.11
N PHE A 27 1.07 -5.20 5.86
CA PHE A 27 1.09 -5.75 7.21
C PHE A 27 1.50 -7.23 7.22
N CYS A 28 0.95 -8.03 6.30
CA CYS A 28 1.34 -9.44 6.15
C CYS A 28 2.81 -9.59 5.76
N LEU A 29 3.30 -8.78 4.80
CA LEU A 29 4.72 -8.80 4.39
C LEU A 29 5.66 -8.44 5.55
N SER A 30 5.23 -7.53 6.42
CA SER A 30 6.02 -7.06 7.57
C SER A 30 5.81 -7.86 8.85
N GLY A 31 4.94 -8.87 8.86
CA GLY A 31 4.64 -9.68 10.06
C GLY A 31 3.89 -8.92 11.16
N ILE A 32 3.17 -7.85 10.81
CA ILE A 32 2.49 -6.97 11.76
C ILE A 32 1.02 -7.35 11.92
N ASN A 33 0.58 -7.50 13.16
CA ASN A 33 -0.85 -7.48 13.48
C ASN A 33 -1.36 -6.04 13.49
N TRP A 34 -2.29 -5.73 12.59
CA TRP A 34 -2.84 -4.39 12.44
C TRP A 34 -4.31 -4.30 12.83
N THR A 35 -4.67 -3.18 13.43
CA THR A 35 -6.06 -2.76 13.61
C THR A 35 -6.26 -1.45 12.85
N THR A 36 -7.19 -1.42 11.90
CA THR A 36 -7.42 -0.24 11.06
C THR A 36 -7.82 0.98 11.88
N PRO A 37 -7.02 2.07 11.85
CA PRO A 37 -7.32 3.28 12.60
C PRO A 37 -8.55 4.00 12.07
N LEU A 38 -9.12 4.87 12.90
CA LEU A 38 -10.33 5.59 12.55
C LEU A 38 -10.07 6.63 11.46
N THR A 39 -8.93 7.32 11.51
CA THR A 39 -8.59 8.40 10.58
C THR A 39 -7.31 8.13 9.81
N VAL A 40 -7.18 8.76 8.64
CA VAL A 40 -5.98 8.70 7.79
C VAL A 40 -4.76 9.26 8.52
N LYS A 41 -4.96 10.28 9.35
CA LYS A 41 -3.93 10.84 10.22
C LYS A 41 -3.42 9.80 11.20
N ASP A 42 -4.33 9.15 11.93
CA ASP A 42 -3.96 8.12 12.92
C ASP A 42 -3.23 6.96 12.24
N ALA A 43 -3.64 6.55 11.03
CA ALA A 43 -2.96 5.52 10.25
C ALA A 43 -1.53 5.91 9.88
N TYR A 44 -1.31 7.15 9.43
CA TYR A 44 0.03 7.64 9.10
C TYR A 44 0.92 7.79 10.35
N GLU A 45 0.39 8.37 11.42
CA GLU A 45 1.13 8.57 12.67
C GLU A 45 1.50 7.23 13.30
N SER A 46 0.52 6.33 13.45
CA SER A 46 0.77 4.99 13.99
C SER A 46 1.79 4.20 13.16
N TRP A 47 1.70 4.25 11.82
CA TRP A 47 2.70 3.64 10.94
C TRP A 47 4.11 4.23 11.13
N SER A 48 4.22 5.55 11.24
CA SER A 48 5.50 6.26 11.35
C SER A 48 6.22 5.98 12.67
N LEU A 49 5.45 5.70 13.73
CA LEU A 49 5.95 5.39 15.08
C LEU A 49 6.59 4.00 15.20
N TRP A 50 6.39 3.10 14.23
CA TRP A 50 7.05 1.80 14.24
C TRP A 50 8.58 1.95 14.22
N LYS A 51 9.22 1.27 15.18
CA LYS A 51 10.67 1.13 15.23
C LYS A 51 11.04 0.04 14.24
N VAL A 52 11.72 0.43 13.19
CA VAL A 52 12.22 -0.45 12.14
C VAL A 52 13.70 -0.20 11.94
N ASP A 53 14.40 -1.20 11.41
CA ASP A 53 15.83 -1.08 11.15
C ASP A 53 16.13 0.10 10.23
N LYS A 54 17.29 0.72 10.46
CA LYS A 54 17.76 1.85 9.65
C LYS A 54 17.86 1.50 8.17
N ALA A 55 18.15 0.24 7.86
CA ALA A 55 18.24 -0.28 6.50
C ALA A 55 16.92 -0.12 5.73
N ILE A 56 15.77 -0.33 6.39
CA ILE A 56 14.45 -0.30 5.74
C ILE A 56 13.65 0.98 6.05
N LYS A 57 14.12 1.84 6.97
CA LYS A 57 13.37 3.03 7.40
C LYS A 57 12.93 3.93 6.25
N LYS A 58 13.75 4.07 5.20
CA LYS A 58 13.38 4.86 4.00
C LYS A 58 12.21 4.22 3.24
N ILE A 59 12.24 2.92 3.04
CA ILE A 59 11.16 2.18 2.39
C ILE A 59 9.90 2.25 3.25
N TRP A 60 10.07 2.08 4.57
CA TRP A 60 9.01 2.10 5.56
C TRP A 60 8.15 3.36 5.46
N ILE A 61 8.77 4.54 5.44
CA ILE A 61 8.03 5.81 5.38
C ILE A 61 7.33 6.04 4.03
N MET A 62 7.72 5.31 2.98
CA MET A 62 7.13 5.43 1.64
C MET A 62 5.90 4.54 1.45
N ILE A 63 5.75 3.46 2.23
CA ILE A 63 4.65 2.50 2.08
C ILE A 63 3.27 3.18 2.11
N PRO A 64 2.92 4.03 3.09
CA PRO A 64 1.61 4.71 3.11
C PRO A 64 1.37 5.56 1.86
N ALA A 65 2.38 6.30 1.42
CA ALA A 65 2.28 7.14 0.22
C ALA A 65 2.07 6.29 -1.04
N CYS A 66 2.75 5.15 -1.15
CA CYS A 66 2.58 4.22 -2.26
C CYS A 66 1.17 3.60 -2.28
N ILE A 67 0.63 3.23 -1.13
CA ILE A 67 -0.76 2.73 -1.00
C ILE A 67 -1.75 3.81 -1.46
N PHE A 68 -1.62 5.04 -0.95
CA PHE A 68 -2.50 6.14 -1.33
C PHE A 68 -2.44 6.47 -2.82
N TRP A 69 -1.24 6.42 -3.41
CA TRP A 69 -1.06 6.59 -4.84
C TRP A 69 -1.75 5.49 -5.66
N CYS A 70 -1.60 4.23 -5.26
CA CYS A 70 -2.26 3.10 -5.91
C CYS A 70 -3.80 3.23 -5.85
N ILE A 71 -4.34 3.61 -4.69
CA ILE A 71 -5.77 3.85 -4.49
C ILE A 71 -6.25 5.00 -5.38
N TRP A 72 -5.50 6.10 -5.42
CA TRP A 72 -5.86 7.27 -6.24
C TRP A 72 -5.93 6.91 -7.73
N LEU A 73 -4.92 6.20 -8.24
CA LEU A 73 -4.90 5.74 -9.63
C LEU A 73 -6.09 4.84 -9.96
N GLU A 74 -6.36 3.83 -9.12
CA GLU A 74 -7.47 2.91 -9.34
C GLU A 74 -8.83 3.59 -9.22
N ARG A 75 -8.99 4.53 -8.28
CA ARG A 75 -10.22 5.32 -8.14
C ARG A 75 -10.46 6.15 -9.40
N ASN A 76 -9.43 6.82 -9.92
CA ASN A 76 -9.55 7.61 -11.15
C ASN A 76 -9.88 6.72 -12.35
N LYS A 77 -9.20 5.58 -12.50
CA LYS A 77 -9.50 4.61 -13.55
C LYS A 77 -10.97 4.18 -13.53
N ARG A 78 -11.52 3.86 -12.35
CA ARG A 78 -12.94 3.52 -12.19
C ARG A 78 -13.88 4.67 -12.51
N CYS A 79 -13.53 5.89 -12.13
CA CYS A 79 -14.38 7.07 -12.32
C CYS A 79 -14.39 7.60 -13.75
N PHE A 80 -13.24 7.61 -14.42
CA PHE A 80 -13.07 8.22 -15.74
C PHE A 80 -13.17 7.20 -16.88
N ASP A 81 -12.69 5.97 -16.66
CA ASP A 81 -12.65 4.94 -17.70
C ASP A 81 -13.73 3.85 -17.49
N GLY A 82 -14.38 3.83 -16.31
CA GLY A 82 -15.38 2.81 -15.97
C GLY A 82 -14.80 1.42 -15.69
N GLU A 83 -13.47 1.30 -15.66
CA GLU A 83 -12.77 0.02 -15.53
C GLU A 83 -12.33 -0.25 -14.09
N SER A 84 -12.41 -1.52 -13.66
CA SER A 84 -11.89 -1.99 -12.37
C SER A 84 -10.73 -2.95 -12.60
N THR A 85 -9.63 -2.75 -11.88
CA THR A 85 -8.49 -3.67 -11.87
C THR A 85 -8.74 -4.79 -10.85
N ALA A 86 -8.33 -6.02 -11.19
CA ALA A 86 -8.36 -7.14 -10.25
C ALA A 86 -7.43 -6.88 -9.05
N LEU A 87 -7.85 -7.30 -7.85
CA LEU A 87 -7.13 -6.99 -6.62
C LEU A 87 -5.68 -7.50 -6.62
N GLY A 88 -5.42 -8.70 -7.14
CA GLY A 88 -4.06 -9.23 -7.26
C GLY A 88 -3.15 -8.36 -8.11
N ILE A 89 -3.66 -7.82 -9.22
CA ILE A 89 -2.91 -6.90 -10.09
C ILE A 89 -2.66 -5.57 -9.38
N LEU A 90 -3.61 -5.06 -8.58
CA LEU A 90 -3.40 -3.85 -7.77
C LEU A 90 -2.31 -4.05 -6.73
N LYS A 91 -2.31 -5.20 -6.04
CA LYS A 91 -1.26 -5.58 -5.10
C LYS A 91 0.11 -5.60 -5.77
N THR A 92 0.24 -6.28 -6.92
CA THR A 92 1.49 -6.29 -7.71
C THR A 92 1.94 -4.88 -8.10
N ARG A 93 1.06 -4.07 -8.69
CA ARG A 93 1.39 -2.68 -9.09
C ARG A 93 1.82 -1.82 -7.91
N CYS A 94 1.20 -2.00 -6.75
CA CYS A 94 1.58 -1.26 -5.55
C CYS A 94 2.99 -1.65 -5.10
N THR A 95 3.35 -2.93 -5.13
CA THR A 95 4.69 -3.40 -4.81
C THR A 95 5.73 -2.92 -5.83
N GLU A 96 5.42 -3.00 -7.13
CA GLU A 96 6.28 -2.49 -8.21
C GLU A 96 6.53 -0.99 -8.09
N ASN A 97 5.49 -0.21 -7.75
CA ASN A 97 5.63 1.22 -7.50
C ASN A 97 6.55 1.48 -6.31
N LEU A 98 6.37 0.77 -5.20
CA LEU A 98 7.23 0.93 -4.02
C LEU A 98 8.69 0.59 -4.34
N PHE A 99 8.92 -0.51 -5.06
CA PHE A 99 10.26 -0.89 -5.54
C PHE A 99 10.86 0.23 -6.38
N SER A 100 10.12 0.71 -7.38
CA SER A 100 10.59 1.74 -8.31
C SER A 100 10.88 3.05 -7.61
N TRP A 101 10.03 3.47 -6.68
CA TRP A 101 10.28 4.69 -5.92
C TRP A 101 11.49 4.56 -4.99
N THR A 102 11.74 3.38 -4.44
CA THR A 102 12.89 3.11 -3.56
C THR A 102 14.20 3.12 -4.34
N ASN A 103 14.19 2.46 -5.50
CA ASN A 103 15.39 2.16 -6.26
C ASN A 103 15.66 3.15 -7.40
N LEU A 104 14.65 3.97 -7.76
CA LEU A 104 14.66 4.90 -8.89
C LEU A 104 14.78 4.23 -10.27
N TYR A 105 14.44 2.94 -10.35
CA TYR A 105 14.34 2.15 -11.58
C TYR A 105 13.30 1.02 -11.42
N PRO A 106 12.65 0.54 -12.50
CA PRO A 106 11.66 -0.53 -12.42
C PRO A 106 12.30 -1.88 -12.14
N ALA A 107 11.60 -2.78 -11.44
CA ALA A 107 12.03 -4.16 -11.29
C ALA A 107 12.14 -4.83 -12.68
N VAL A 108 13.23 -5.57 -12.92
CA VAL A 108 13.44 -6.23 -14.22
C VAL A 108 12.92 -7.66 -14.26
N ASN A 109 12.68 -8.28 -13.11
CA ASN A 109 12.15 -9.63 -12.99
C ASN A 109 11.42 -9.84 -11.64
N ALA A 110 10.73 -10.98 -11.54
CA ALA A 110 9.96 -11.33 -10.33
C ALA A 110 10.86 -11.63 -9.12
N GLU A 111 12.09 -12.11 -9.34
CA GLU A 111 13.05 -12.44 -8.28
C GLU A 111 13.47 -11.18 -7.50
N GLN A 112 13.81 -10.10 -8.20
CA GLN A 112 14.11 -8.81 -7.57
C GLN A 112 12.95 -8.27 -6.74
N LEU A 113 11.72 -8.39 -7.25
CA LEU A 113 10.54 -7.93 -6.54
C LEU A 113 10.30 -8.81 -5.30
N GLN A 114 10.51 -10.12 -5.41
CA GLN A 114 10.37 -11.07 -4.30
C GLN A 114 11.40 -10.77 -3.20
N ASP A 115 12.68 -10.63 -3.55
CA ASP A 115 13.75 -10.27 -2.61
C ASP A 115 13.47 -8.94 -1.92
N PHE A 116 13.00 -7.95 -2.67
CA PHE A 116 12.58 -6.67 -2.12
C PHE A 116 11.43 -6.83 -1.11
N THR A 117 10.39 -7.60 -1.44
CA THR A 117 9.29 -7.84 -0.50
C THR A 117 9.72 -8.61 0.75
N ASN A 118 10.63 -9.57 0.60
CA ASN A 118 11.20 -10.32 1.72
C ASN A 118 11.98 -9.40 2.67
N SER A 119 12.62 -8.35 2.13
CA SER A 119 13.33 -7.35 2.95
C SER A 119 12.41 -6.48 3.82
N LEU A 120 11.09 -6.49 3.59
CA LEU A 120 10.11 -5.73 4.38
C LEU A 120 9.69 -6.43 5.67
N ALA A 121 10.07 -7.70 5.86
CA ALA A 121 9.79 -8.45 7.07
C ALA A 121 10.53 -7.81 8.26
N LEU A 122 9.81 -7.57 9.36
CA LEU A 122 10.41 -7.15 10.62
C LEU A 122 10.86 -8.39 11.39
N ALA A 123 12.13 -8.41 11.82
CA ALA A 123 12.70 -9.48 12.63
C ALA A 123 12.24 -9.42 14.09
#